data_AF-A0A2D5IXM9-F1
#
_entry.id   AF-A0A2D5IXM9-F1
#
_cell.length_a   1.000
_cell.length_b   1.000
_cell.length_c   1.000
_cell.angle_alpha   90.00
_cell.angle_beta   90.00
_cell.angle_gamma   90.00
#
_symmetry.space_group_name_H-M   'P 1'
#
loop_
_entity.id
_entity.type
_entity.pdbx_description
1 polymer ?
#
loop_
_entity_poly.entity_id
_entity_poly.type
_entity_poly.pdbx_seq_one_letter_code
_entity_poly.pdbx_strand_id
1 'polypeptide(L)'
;MGGDGDDVVSGVAMDGADGTDYVNGGDGDDQLIGDDGDIMTGGDGADDFYVAGDEDQESPIEIMDFDQDEDSMIVVWDTVSDPDAAIDLVPDDDDPDLTHVMIGDTEVAQLYGAEGLSADDFVIMSQEDFDATGLAA
;
A
#
# COMPACT_ATOMS: atom_id res chain seq x y z
N MET A 1 8.72 12.40 -1.69
CA MET A 1 9.99 11.75 -2.06
C MET A 1 10.93 11.82 -0.86
N GLY A 2 11.56 10.70 -0.50
CA GLY A 2 12.52 10.56 0.62
C GLY A 2 13.92 11.00 0.23
N GLY A 3 14.63 10.20 -0.57
CA GLY A 3 16.00 10.51 -1.03
C GLY A 3 17.01 9.47 -0.59
N ASP A 4 18.06 9.89 0.13
CA ASP A 4 19.09 8.98 0.65
C ASP A 4 18.85 8.74 2.16
N GLY A 5 18.81 7.47 2.57
CA GLY A 5 18.61 7.00 3.94
C GLY A 5 17.14 6.79 4.29
N ASP A 6 16.90 6.11 5.42
CA ASP A 6 15.57 5.72 5.89
C ASP A 6 14.64 6.93 6.12
N ASP A 7 13.60 7.05 5.31
CA ASP A 7 12.65 8.16 5.26
C ASP A 7 11.20 7.73 5.57
N VAL A 8 10.37 8.71 5.92
CA VAL A 8 8.91 8.55 5.96
C VAL A 8 8.32 9.48 4.92
N VAL A 9 7.59 8.92 3.95
CA VAL A 9 7.01 9.67 2.83
C VAL A 9 5.52 9.38 2.77
N SER A 10 4.70 10.43 2.84
CA SER A 10 3.24 10.33 2.80
C SER A 10 2.68 11.12 1.62
N GLY A 11 1.82 10.48 0.83
CA GLY A 11 0.89 11.10 -0.11
C GLY A 11 -0.43 11.53 0.54
N VAL A 12 -0.74 11.00 1.73
CA VAL A 12 -2.06 11.15 2.36
C VAL A 12 -2.40 12.61 2.67
N ALA A 13 -3.59 13.04 2.23
CA ALA A 13 -4.10 14.38 2.49
C ALA A 13 -5.09 14.43 3.68
N MET A 14 -4.84 15.32 4.64
CA MET A 14 -5.66 15.45 5.87
C MET A 14 -7.11 15.94 5.66
N ASP A 15 -7.46 16.48 4.50
CA ASP A 15 -8.75 17.13 4.23
C ASP A 15 -9.58 16.46 3.11
N GLY A 16 -9.23 15.24 2.70
CA GLY A 16 -9.93 14.43 1.68
C GLY A 16 -9.29 14.47 0.28
N ALA A 17 -9.90 13.73 -0.67
CA ALA A 17 -9.38 13.40 -2.00
C ALA A 17 -8.48 14.48 -2.63
N ASP A 18 -7.18 14.22 -2.56
CA ASP A 18 -6.21 14.85 -3.46
C ASP A 18 -6.12 14.02 -4.75
N GLY A 19 -5.65 14.64 -5.83
CA GLY A 19 -5.37 13.86 -7.04
C GLY A 19 -4.12 13.02 -6.82
N THR A 20 -3.89 12.01 -7.66
CA THR A 20 -2.71 11.13 -7.63
C THR A 20 -1.41 11.82 -7.21
N ASP A 21 -0.87 11.38 -6.06
CA ASP A 21 0.46 11.69 -5.61
C ASP A 21 1.48 10.64 -6.04
N TYR A 22 2.75 11.04 -6.02
CA TYR A 22 3.89 10.17 -6.32
C TYR A 22 4.73 10.02 -5.06
N VAL A 23 4.54 8.91 -4.36
CA VAL A 23 5.23 8.56 -3.12
C VAL A 23 6.47 7.74 -3.48
N ASN A 24 7.65 8.31 -3.28
CA ASN A 24 8.90 7.67 -3.68
C ASN A 24 9.86 7.63 -2.49
N GLY A 25 10.36 6.45 -2.12
CA GLY A 25 11.33 6.25 -1.06
C GLY A 25 12.71 6.75 -1.45
N GLY A 26 13.43 5.96 -2.24
CA GLY A 26 14.78 6.29 -2.70
C GLY A 26 15.77 5.19 -2.32
N ASP A 27 16.91 5.56 -1.75
CA ASP A 27 17.85 4.62 -1.14
C ASP A 27 17.56 4.55 0.37
N GLY A 28 17.43 3.38 0.98
CA GLY A 28 17.20 3.24 2.42
C GLY A 28 15.99 2.37 2.74
N ASP A 29 15.80 2.05 4.02
CA ASP A 29 14.60 1.31 4.44
C ASP A 29 13.49 2.32 4.73
N ASP A 30 12.58 2.54 3.79
CA ASP A 30 11.60 3.63 3.82
C ASP A 30 10.21 3.20 4.30
N GLN A 31 9.45 4.15 4.85
CA GLN A 31 8.03 3.99 5.18
C GLN A 31 7.20 4.87 4.27
N LEU A 32 6.47 4.25 3.36
CA LEU A 32 5.72 4.92 2.31
C LEU A 32 4.23 4.79 2.57
N ILE A 33 3.50 5.90 2.59
CA ILE A 33 2.06 5.91 2.85
C ILE A 33 1.35 6.55 1.66
N GLY A 34 0.45 5.80 1.04
CA GLY A 34 -0.38 6.27 -0.07
C GLY A 34 -1.87 6.06 0.20
N ASP A 35 -2.70 6.93 -0.37
CA ASP A 35 -4.16 6.83 -0.38
C ASP A 35 -4.73 6.76 -1.81
N ASP A 36 -6.06 6.80 -1.94
CA ASP A 36 -6.82 6.57 -3.19
C ASP A 36 -6.18 7.16 -4.46
N GLY A 37 -5.71 6.28 -5.35
CA GLY A 37 -5.14 6.64 -6.65
C GLY A 37 -3.68 7.12 -6.65
N ASP A 38 -2.95 6.95 -5.54
CA ASP A 38 -1.52 7.23 -5.46
C ASP A 38 -0.65 6.20 -6.20
N ILE A 39 0.53 6.67 -6.62
CA ILE A 39 1.56 5.83 -7.23
C ILE A 39 2.80 5.81 -6.32
N MET A 40 3.20 4.62 -5.89
CA MET A 40 4.26 4.37 -4.92
C MET A 40 5.45 3.64 -5.56
N THR A 41 6.66 4.00 -5.15
CA THR A 41 7.92 3.36 -5.55
C THR A 41 8.86 3.33 -4.36
N GLY A 42 9.33 2.14 -3.98
CA GLY A 42 10.24 1.91 -2.87
C GLY A 42 11.63 2.43 -3.18
N GLY A 43 12.26 1.83 -4.19
CA GLY A 43 13.65 2.05 -4.53
C GLY A 43 14.55 0.93 -4.01
N ASP A 44 15.73 1.29 -3.49
CA ASP A 44 16.70 0.33 -2.95
C ASP A 44 16.54 0.25 -1.43
N GLY A 45 16.18 -0.90 -0.87
CA GLY A 45 16.07 -1.08 0.57
C GLY A 45 14.94 -2.03 0.95
N ALA A 46 14.72 -2.22 2.25
CA ALA A 46 13.55 -2.96 2.74
C ALA A 46 12.44 -1.96 3.10
N ASP A 47 11.48 -1.78 2.20
CA ASP A 47 10.47 -0.74 2.31
C ASP A 47 9.15 -1.25 2.90
N ASP A 48 8.52 -0.42 3.74
CA ASP A 48 7.17 -0.63 4.27
C ASP A 48 6.15 0.20 3.48
N PHE A 49 5.33 -0.45 2.65
CA PHE A 49 4.22 0.17 1.92
C PHE A 49 2.93 0.11 2.73
N TYR A 50 2.48 1.27 3.21
CA TYR A 50 1.18 1.45 3.85
C TYR A 50 0.13 1.87 2.82
N VAL A 51 -0.77 0.95 2.51
CA VAL A 51 -1.91 1.12 1.60
C VAL A 51 -3.11 1.57 2.44
N ALA A 52 -3.39 2.88 2.46
CA ALA A 52 -4.52 3.44 3.19
C ALA A 52 -5.79 3.44 2.34
N GLY A 53 -6.46 2.29 2.30
CA GLY A 53 -7.69 2.09 1.53
C GLY A 53 -8.96 2.08 2.38
N ASP A 54 -10.11 2.34 1.75
CA ASP A 54 -11.43 2.21 2.36
C ASP A 54 -12.47 1.60 1.39
N GLU A 55 -13.69 1.35 1.88
CA GLU A 55 -14.76 0.73 1.09
C GLU A 55 -15.29 1.59 -0.08
N ASP A 56 -15.08 2.90 -0.02
CA ASP A 56 -15.54 3.89 -1.00
C ASP A 56 -14.43 4.27 -2.01
N GLN A 57 -13.25 3.65 -1.94
CA GLN A 57 -12.10 3.90 -2.82
C GLN A 57 -12.49 3.87 -4.30
N GLU A 58 -12.11 4.91 -5.06
CA GLU A 58 -12.44 5.03 -6.49
C GLU A 58 -11.33 4.49 -7.41
N SER A 59 -10.08 4.53 -6.96
CA SER A 59 -8.88 4.15 -7.71
C SER A 59 -7.89 3.36 -6.85
N PRO A 60 -7.34 2.23 -7.33
CA PRO A 60 -6.34 1.48 -6.58
C PRO A 60 -5.05 2.29 -6.41
N ILE A 61 -4.38 2.08 -5.28
CA ILE A 61 -3.00 2.53 -5.07
C ILE A 61 -2.08 1.65 -5.93
N GLU A 62 -1.21 2.24 -6.74
CA GLU A 62 -0.26 1.51 -7.59
C GLU A 62 1.11 1.40 -6.90
N ILE A 63 1.60 0.19 -6.66
CA ILE A 63 2.96 -0.07 -6.13
C ILE A 63 3.80 -0.67 -7.26
N MET A 64 4.83 0.07 -7.68
CA MET A 64 5.46 -0.13 -8.99
C MET A 64 6.66 -1.10 -8.99
N ASP A 65 7.31 -1.34 -7.86
CA ASP A 65 8.61 -2.02 -7.79
C ASP A 65 8.78 -2.96 -6.58
N PHE A 66 7.70 -3.49 -6.04
CA PHE A 66 7.73 -4.35 -4.85
C PHE A 66 8.66 -5.56 -5.02
N ASP A 67 9.62 -5.71 -4.10
CA ASP A 67 10.47 -6.89 -3.97
C ASP A 67 10.03 -7.73 -2.77
N GLN A 68 9.44 -8.89 -3.03
CA GLN A 68 8.96 -9.81 -1.99
C GLN A 68 10.05 -10.36 -1.04
N ASP A 69 11.33 -10.29 -1.41
CA ASP A 69 12.42 -10.74 -0.55
C ASP A 69 12.89 -9.62 0.43
N GLU A 70 12.51 -8.36 0.18
CA GLU A 70 12.98 -7.17 0.91
C GLU A 70 11.82 -6.38 1.54
N ASP A 71 10.73 -6.16 0.81
CA ASP A 71 9.64 -5.24 1.14
C ASP A 71 8.48 -5.87 1.93
N SER A 72 7.65 -5.00 2.50
CA SER A 72 6.43 -5.36 3.21
C SER A 72 5.26 -4.48 2.78
N MET A 73 4.08 -5.07 2.59
CA MET A 73 2.84 -4.33 2.34
C MET A 73 1.86 -4.49 3.51
N ILE A 74 1.40 -3.35 4.00
CA ILE A 74 0.47 -3.21 5.11
C ILE A 74 -0.78 -2.52 4.58
N VAL A 75 -1.92 -3.21 4.57
CA VAL A 75 -3.20 -2.60 4.23
C VAL A 75 -3.82 -2.03 5.50
N VAL A 76 -3.98 -0.71 5.54
CA VAL A 76 -4.69 -0.03 6.62
C VAL A 76 -6.18 -0.04 6.27
N TRP A 77 -7.00 -0.65 7.14
CA TRP A 77 -8.42 -0.88 6.87
C TRP A 77 -9.27 -0.64 8.13
N ASP A 78 -10.54 -0.24 7.95
CA ASP A 78 -11.50 -0.14 9.06
C ASP A 78 -12.00 -1.52 9.50
N THR A 79 -11.23 -2.15 10.38
CA THR A 79 -11.58 -3.44 10.98
C THR A 79 -12.72 -3.35 12.02
N VAL A 80 -13.18 -2.15 12.39
CA VAL A 80 -14.32 -1.99 13.30
C VAL A 80 -15.63 -2.16 12.52
N SER A 81 -15.70 -1.55 11.34
CA SER A 81 -16.84 -1.68 10.42
C SER A 81 -16.80 -2.99 9.64
N ASP A 82 -15.61 -3.49 9.31
CA ASP A 82 -15.38 -4.77 8.63
C ASP A 82 -14.41 -5.69 9.41
N PRO A 83 -14.89 -6.37 10.46
CA PRO A 83 -14.03 -7.20 11.32
C PRO A 83 -13.59 -8.51 10.67
N ASP A 84 -14.20 -8.90 9.56
CA ASP A 84 -13.91 -10.14 8.82
C ASP A 84 -13.13 -9.84 7.52
N ALA A 85 -12.60 -8.61 7.37
CA ALA A 85 -11.79 -8.18 6.24
C ALA A 85 -10.65 -9.19 5.97
N ALA A 86 -10.49 -9.55 4.70
CA ALA A 86 -9.48 -10.48 4.24
C ALA A 86 -8.92 -10.02 2.90
N ILE A 87 -7.61 -10.15 2.75
CA ILE A 87 -6.93 -9.88 1.49
C ILE A 87 -7.16 -11.07 0.55
N ASP A 88 -7.51 -10.78 -0.71
CA ASP A 88 -7.47 -11.72 -1.82
C ASP A 88 -6.56 -11.17 -2.91
N LEU A 89 -5.84 -12.06 -3.60
CA LEU A 89 -4.93 -11.71 -4.68
C LEU A 89 -5.46 -12.26 -5.99
N VAL A 90 -5.68 -11.36 -6.94
CA VAL A 90 -6.19 -11.70 -8.27
C VAL A 90 -5.11 -11.31 -9.28
N PRO A 91 -4.42 -12.27 -9.92
CA PRO A 91 -3.52 -11.96 -11.02
C PRO A 91 -4.27 -11.28 -12.17
N ASP A 92 -3.64 -10.30 -12.80
CA ASP A 92 -4.21 -9.66 -14.00
C ASP A 92 -4.16 -10.63 -15.21
N ASP A 93 -5.20 -10.62 -16.03
CA ASP A 93 -5.35 -11.53 -17.18
C ASP A 93 -4.52 -11.08 -18.41
N ASP A 94 -4.22 -9.78 -18.50
CA ASP A 94 -3.54 -9.11 -19.62
C ASP A 94 -2.07 -8.76 -19.29
N ASP A 95 -1.74 -8.53 -18.01
CA ASP A 95 -0.40 -8.22 -17.52
C ASP A 95 0.08 -9.24 -16.45
N PRO A 96 1.01 -10.15 -16.78
CA PRO A 96 1.47 -11.17 -15.84
C PRO A 96 2.30 -10.62 -14.67
N ASP A 97 2.80 -9.39 -14.77
CA ASP A 97 3.62 -8.76 -13.73
C ASP A 97 2.75 -8.02 -12.69
N LEU A 98 1.44 -7.87 -12.97
CA LEU A 98 0.46 -7.17 -12.14
C LEU A 98 -0.42 -8.14 -11.36
N THR A 99 -0.58 -7.85 -10.07
CA THR A 99 -1.56 -8.51 -9.19
C THR A 99 -2.46 -7.47 -8.55
N HIS A 100 -3.78 -7.70 -8.61
CA HIS A 100 -4.78 -6.92 -7.92
C HIS A 100 -4.92 -7.41 -6.48
N VAL A 101 -4.80 -6.50 -5.52
CA VAL A 101 -4.99 -6.74 -4.10
C VAL A 101 -6.40 -6.30 -3.74
N MET A 102 -7.21 -7.23 -3.26
CA MET A 102 -8.64 -7.02 -2.99
C MET A 102 -8.93 -7.14 -1.49
N ILE A 103 -9.86 -6.34 -0.99
CA ILE A 103 -10.61 -6.61 0.24
C ILE A 103 -12.09 -6.64 -0.10
N GLY A 104 -12.70 -7.83 -0.03
CA GLY A 104 -14.08 -8.02 -0.46
C GLY A 104 -14.25 -7.74 -1.95
N ASP A 105 -15.06 -6.73 -2.29
CA ASP A 105 -15.28 -6.27 -3.67
C ASP A 105 -14.43 -5.03 -4.03
N THR A 106 -13.64 -4.50 -3.09
CA THR A 106 -12.82 -3.30 -3.29
C THR A 106 -11.40 -3.68 -3.67
N GLU A 107 -10.92 -3.13 -4.79
CA GLU A 107 -9.52 -3.23 -5.22
C GLU A 107 -8.72 -2.16 -4.50
N VAL A 108 -7.95 -2.55 -3.48
CA VAL A 108 -7.21 -1.61 -2.62
C VAL A 108 -5.90 -1.19 -3.25
N ALA A 109 -5.22 -2.11 -3.96
CA ALA A 109 -3.94 -1.84 -4.58
C ALA A 109 -3.71 -2.68 -5.84
N GLN A 110 -2.85 -2.15 -6.71
CA GLN A 110 -2.23 -2.81 -7.84
C GLN A 110 -0.75 -2.99 -7.53
N LEU A 111 -0.31 -4.25 -7.48
CA LEU A 111 1.03 -4.61 -7.04
C LEU A 111 1.82 -5.21 -8.21
N TYR A 112 2.84 -4.47 -8.66
CA TYR A 112 3.83 -4.99 -9.60
C TYR A 112 4.95 -5.70 -8.84
N GLY A 113 5.41 -6.85 -9.36
CA GLY A 113 6.48 -7.65 -8.71
C GLY A 113 5.98 -8.72 -7.73
N ALA A 114 4.66 -8.99 -7.69
CA ALA A 114 4.03 -9.92 -6.75
C ALA A 114 4.19 -11.43 -7.08
N GLU A 115 5.22 -11.82 -7.83
CA GLU A 115 5.34 -13.17 -8.40
C GLU A 115 5.50 -14.27 -7.33
N GLY A 116 4.41 -15.00 -7.04
CA GLY A 116 4.44 -16.13 -6.11
C GLY A 116 4.05 -15.79 -4.68
N LEU A 117 3.59 -14.55 -4.45
CA LEU A 117 2.94 -14.12 -3.23
C LEU A 117 1.54 -14.73 -3.05
N SER A 118 1.09 -14.71 -1.81
CA SER A 118 -0.23 -15.11 -1.35
C SER A 118 -0.76 -14.08 -0.35
N ALA A 119 -2.05 -14.12 -0.06
CA ALA A 119 -2.64 -13.22 0.93
C ALA A 119 -2.00 -13.34 2.34
N ASP A 120 -1.39 -14.49 2.65
CA ASP A 120 -0.71 -14.72 3.94
C ASP A 120 0.60 -13.91 4.08
N ASP A 121 1.12 -13.35 2.98
CA ASP A 121 2.34 -12.54 2.96
C ASP A 121 2.08 -11.06 3.30
N PHE A 122 0.80 -10.68 3.46
CA PHE A 122 0.38 -9.30 3.73
C PHE A 122 -0.30 -9.15 5.08
N VAL A 123 -0.23 -7.93 5.62
CA VAL A 123 -0.79 -7.60 6.94
C VAL A 123 -1.94 -6.62 6.77
N ILE A 124 -3.09 -6.91 7.39
CA ILE A 124 -4.14 -5.91 7.63
C ILE A 124 -3.87 -5.26 8.99
N MET A 125 -3.83 -3.93 9.00
CA MET A 125 -3.69 -3.10 10.19
C MET A 125 -4.97 -2.28 10.39
N SER A 126 -5.43 -2.15 11.63
CA SER A 126 -6.57 -1.28 11.93
C SER A 126 -6.18 0.20 11.83
N GLN A 127 -7.13 1.07 11.47
CA GLN A 127 -6.89 2.52 11.47
C GLN A 127 -6.43 3.04 12.85
N GLU A 128 -6.94 2.48 13.96
CA GLU A 128 -6.52 2.84 15.31
C GLU A 128 -5.04 2.50 15.57
N ASP A 129 -4.60 1.32 15.13
CA ASP A 129 -3.20 0.90 15.26
C ASP A 129 -2.29 1.73 14.36
N PHE A 130 -2.74 2.07 13.15
CA PHE A 130 -2.01 2.92 12.22
C PHE A 130 -1.83 4.34 12.80
N ASP A 131 -2.88 4.96 13.31
CA ASP A 131 -2.80 6.27 13.98
C ASP A 131 -1.84 6.23 15.19
N ALA A 132 -1.81 5.10 15.92
CA ALA A 132 -0.93 4.92 17.07
C ALA A 132 0.57 4.83 16.70
N THR A 133 0.90 4.53 15.43
CA THR A 133 2.29 4.61 14.94
C THR A 133 2.81 6.05 14.88
N GLY A 134 1.91 7.01 14.73
CA GLY A 134 2.24 8.41 14.48
C GLY A 134 2.67 8.73 13.05
N LEU A 135 2.55 7.77 12.11
CA LEU A 135 2.83 7.99 10.68
C LEU A 135 1.71 8.75 9.97
N ALA A 136 0.48 8.69 10.49
CA ALA A 136 -0.69 9.38 9.96
C ALA A 136 -0.71 10.91 10.22
N ALA A 137 0.39 11.53 10.64
CA ALA A 137 0.43 12.86 11.28
C ALA A 137 1.06 14.01 10.46
#